data_AF-A0A4Q7NBC9-F1
#
_entry.id   AF-A0A4Q7NBC9-F1
#
_cell.length_a   1.000
_cell.length_b   1.000
_cell.length_c   1.000
_cell.angle_alpha   90.00
_cell.angle_beta   90.00
_cell.angle_gamma   90.00
#
_symmetry.space_group_name_H-M   'P 1'
#
loop_
_entity.id
_entity.type
_entity.pdbx_description
1 polymer ?
#
loop_
_entity_poly.entity_id
_entity_poly.type
_entity_poly.pdbx_seq_one_letter_code
_entity_poly.pdbx_strand_id
1 'polypeptide(L)' 'MSDLPSPADLARPAPGPRPGPPATPGAGATDAAAAVEAALAPLARLEGLDVAEHAAVFDEVHRGLAAVLAGAPGPSR' A
#
# COMPACT_ATOMS: atom_id res chain seq x y z
N MET A 1 -59.72 -16.74 -22.56
CA MET A 1 -58.52 -16.34 -23.32
C MET A 1 -57.66 -15.53 -22.38
N SER A 2 -56.67 -16.17 -21.75
CA SER A 2 -55.77 -15.52 -20.80
C SER A 2 -54.54 -15.06 -21.58
N ASP A 3 -54.35 -13.75 -21.65
CA ASP A 3 -53.14 -13.13 -22.20
C ASP A 3 -52.05 -13.26 -21.14
N LEU A 4 -51.10 -14.17 -21.35
CA LEU A 4 -49.90 -14.29 -20.53
C LEU A 4 -48.85 -13.32 -21.09
N PRO A 5 -48.25 -12.44 -20.27
CA PRO A 5 -47.21 -11.54 -20.74
C PRO A 5 -46.01 -12.33 -21.29
N SER A 6 -45.55 -11.92 -22.47
CA SER A 6 -44.42 -12.51 -23.19
C SER A 6 -43.14 -12.45 -22.33
N PRO A 7 -42.31 -13.53 -22.29
CA PRO A 7 -41.13 -13.63 -21.42
C PRO A 7 -39.98 -12.68 -21.79
N ALA A 8 -40.17 -11.78 -22.77
CA ALA A 8 -39.14 -10.86 -23.26
C ALA A 8 -38.92 -9.62 -22.37
N ASP A 9 -39.80 -9.34 -21.40
CA ASP A 9 -39.72 -8.11 -20.58
C ASP A 9 -38.77 -8.20 -19.37
N LEU A 10 -38.24 -9.38 -19.05
CA LEU A 10 -37.39 -9.59 -17.86
C LEU A 10 -35.87 -9.42 -18.11
N ALA A 11 -35.46 -9.06 -19.32
CA ALA A 11 -34.05 -9.10 -19.72
C ALA A 11 -33.39 -7.71 -19.87
N ARG A 12 -33.84 -6.68 -19.14
CA ARG A 12 -33.06 -5.43 -19.05
C ARG A 12 -32.16 -5.47 -17.83
N PRO A 13 -30.83 -5.69 -17.97
CA PRO A 13 -29.91 -5.57 -16.84
C PRO A 13 -29.99 -4.14 -16.29
N ALA A 14 -30.22 -4.03 -14.98
CA ALA A 14 -30.15 -2.75 -14.29
C ALA A 14 -28.73 -2.18 -14.46
N PRO A 15 -28.57 -0.85 -14.62
CA PRO A 15 -27.25 -0.23 -14.58
C PRO A 15 -26.57 -0.60 -13.26
N GLY A 16 -25.43 -1.29 -13.35
CA GLY A 16 -24.62 -1.62 -12.18
C GLY A 16 -24.11 -0.35 -11.47
N PRO A 17 -23.67 -0.46 -10.21
CA PRO A 17 -23.09 0.67 -9.49
C PRO A 17 -21.94 1.26 -10.32
N ARG A 18 -22.00 2.58 -10.56
CA ARG A 18 -20.91 3.28 -11.24
C ARG A 18 -19.65 3.16 -10.36
N PRO A 19 -18.47 2.90 -10.95
CA PRO A 19 -17.21 3.01 -10.23
C PRO A 19 -17.16 4.37 -9.52
N GLY A 20 -16.97 4.33 -8.20
CA GLY A 20 -16.77 5.55 -7.42
C GLY A 20 -15.53 6.30 -7.91
N PRO A 21 -15.45 7.62 -7.65
CA PRO A 21 -14.24 8.38 -7.92
C PRO A 21 -13.05 7.69 -7.21
N PRO A 22 -11.84 7.72 -7.82
CA PRO A 22 -10.65 7.16 -7.19
C PRO A 22 -10.48 7.79 -5.81
N ALA A 23 -10.16 6.96 -4.82
CA ALA A 23 -9.84 7.44 -3.48
C ALA A 23 -8.81 8.56 -3.62
N THR A 24 -9.11 9.71 -3.04
CA THR A 24 -8.14 10.79 -2.89
C THR A 24 -6.90 10.21 -2.20
N PRO A 25 -5.67 10.57 -2.57
CA PRO A 25 -4.48 10.22 -1.81
C PRO A 25 -4.59 10.89 -0.43
N GLY A 26 -5.27 10.22 0.49
CA GLY A 26 -5.41 10.65 1.86
C GLY A 26 -4.07 10.51 2.56
N ALA A 27 -3.87 11.32 3.59
CA ALA A 27 -2.76 11.40 4.55
C ALA A 27 -1.84 10.15 4.72
N GLY A 28 -2.34 8.93 4.56
CA GLY A 28 -1.54 7.70 4.57
C GLY A 28 -0.49 7.58 3.45
N ALA A 29 -0.65 8.25 2.30
CA ALA A 29 0.39 8.23 1.25
C ALA A 29 1.65 9.02 1.66
N THR A 30 1.46 10.13 2.39
CA THR A 30 2.56 10.94 2.94
C THR A 30 3.23 10.24 4.11
N ASP A 31 2.45 9.53 4.93
CA ASP A 31 2.94 8.74 6.06
C ASP A 31 3.80 7.54 5.60
N ALA A 32 3.39 6.84 4.54
CA ALA A 32 4.16 5.75 3.96
C ALA A 32 5.51 6.21 3.38
N ALA A 33 5.54 7.37 2.70
CA ALA A 33 6.78 7.92 2.17
C ALA A 33 7.75 8.30 3.31
N ALA A 34 7.26 8.96 4.36
CA ALA A 34 8.07 9.30 5.53
C ALA A 34 8.60 8.05 6.25
N ALA A 35 7.80 6.99 6.35
CA ALA A 35 8.20 5.72 6.94
C ALA A 35 9.30 5.01 6.13
N VAL A 36 9.24 5.08 4.80
CA VAL A 36 10.32 4.56 3.92
C VAL A 36 11.61 5.36 4.12
N GLU A 37 11.54 6.70 4.11
CA GLU A 37 12.72 7.56 4.35
C GLU A 37 13.35 7.27 5.72
N ALA A 38 12.54 7.07 6.76
CA ALA A 38 13.01 6.70 8.09
C ALA A 38 13.72 5.33 8.09
N ALA A 39 13.21 4.35 7.33
CA ALA A 39 13.85 3.04 7.19
C ALA A 39 15.18 3.10 6.41
N LEU A 40 15.37 4.09 5.53
CA LEU A 40 16.58 4.31 4.73
C LEU A 40 17.65 5.14 5.46
N ALA A 41 17.27 5.93 6.47
CA ALA A 41 18.19 6.77 7.24
C ALA A 41 19.50 6.08 7.72
N PRO A 42 19.49 4.79 8.10
CA PRO A 42 20.71 4.03 8.40
C PRO A 42 21.81 4.07 7.33
N LEU A 43 21.47 4.20 6.04
CA LEU A 43 22.43 4.16 4.93
C LEU A 43 23.45 5.30 5.00
N ALA A 44 23.11 6.44 5.62
CA ALA A 44 24.04 7.54 5.83
C ALA A 44 25.27 7.16 6.68
N ARG A 45 25.19 6.07 7.46
CA ARG A 45 26.32 5.57 8.26
C ARG A 45 27.38 4.87 7.41
N LEU A 46 27.05 4.40 6.21
CA LEU A 46 27.96 3.58 5.38
C LEU A 46 29.25 4.32 5.02
N GLU A 47 29.20 5.65 4.85
CA GLU A 47 30.37 6.47 4.47
C GLU A 47 31.49 6.47 5.52
N GLY A 48 31.20 6.04 6.76
CA GLY A 48 32.17 5.99 7.86
C GLY A 48 32.47 4.58 8.39
N LEU A 49 31.91 3.54 7.78
CA LEU A 49 32.03 2.17 8.26
C LEU A 49 32.91 1.31 7.36
N ASP A 50 33.57 0.32 7.96
CA ASP A 50 34.27 -0.70 7.21
C ASP A 50 33.28 -1.53 6.39
N VAL A 51 33.71 -2.02 5.24
CA VAL A 51 32.86 -2.84 4.34
C VAL A 51 32.28 -4.07 5.06
N ALA A 52 33.02 -4.63 6.02
CA ALA A 52 32.54 -5.75 6.83
C ALA A 52 31.30 -5.41 7.67
N GLU A 53 31.10 -4.13 8.02
CA GLU A 53 29.97 -3.65 8.83
C GLU A 53 28.76 -3.26 7.97
N HIS A 54 28.94 -3.12 6.65
CA HIS A 54 27.86 -2.71 5.74
C HIS A 54 26.70 -3.71 5.74
N ALA A 55 27.00 -5.01 5.88
CA ALA A 55 25.97 -6.06 5.95
C ALA A 55 24.97 -5.83 7.09
N ALA A 56 25.46 -5.42 8.27
CA ALA A 56 24.60 -5.15 9.41
C ALA A 56 23.67 -3.94 9.17
N VAL A 57 24.17 -2.91 8.48
CA VAL A 57 23.38 -1.74 8.09
C VAL A 57 22.30 -2.13 7.07
N PHE A 58 22.64 -2.94 6.06
CA PHE A 58 21.65 -3.42 5.09
C PHE A 58 20.59 -4.32 5.72
N ASP A 59 20.94 -5.16 6.70
CA ASP A 59 19.98 -5.98 7.44
C ASP A 59 19.03 -5.14 8.30
N GLU A 60 19.51 -4.02 8.85
CA GLU A 60 18.66 -3.06 9.55
C GLU A 60 17.65 -2.39 8.61
N VAL A 61 18.10 -1.91 7.45
CA VAL A 61 17.25 -1.29 6.43
C VAL A 61 16.19 -2.28 5.93
N HIS A 62 16.58 -3.52 5.61
CA HIS A 62 15.64 -4.55 5.16
C HIS A 62 14.57 -4.84 6.22
N ARG A 63 14.94 -4.93 7.50
CA ARG A 63 13.96 -5.12 8.59
C ARG A 63 13.02 -3.92 8.72
N GLY A 64 13.53 -2.70 8.61
CA GLY A 64 12.73 -1.47 8.62
C GLY A 64 11.71 -1.46 7.48
N LEU A 65 12.15 -1.70 6.25
CA LEU A 65 11.27 -1.77 5.08
C LEU A 65 10.24 -2.90 5.19
N ALA A 66 10.64 -4.08 5.69
CA ALA A 66 9.71 -5.18 5.92
C ALA A 66 8.60 -4.80 6.92
N ALA A 67 8.93 -4.05 7.98
CA ALA A 67 7.94 -3.56 8.94
C ALA A 67 6.97 -2.55 8.31
N VAL A 68 7.47 -1.61 7.49
CA VAL A 68 6.65 -0.66 6.75
C VAL A 68 5.69 -1.39 5.80
N LEU A 69 6.18 -2.38 5.06
CA LEU A 69 5.36 -3.20 4.15
C LEU A 69 4.34 -4.07 4.89
N ALA A 70 4.65 -4.51 6.11
CA ALA A 70 3.73 -5.26 6.96
C ALA A 70 2.66 -4.37 7.63
N GLY A 71 2.73 -3.04 7.48
CA GLY A 71 1.83 -2.09 8.12
C GLY A 71 2.06 -1.93 9.63
N ALA A 72 3.22 -2.35 10.14
CA ALA A 72 3.62 -2.08 11.50
C ALA A 72 4.18 -0.65 11.60
N PRO A 73 3.77 0.16 12.60
CA PRO A 73 4.49 1.40 12.88
C PRO A 73 5.96 1.03 13.12
N GLY A 74 6.88 1.72 12.43
CA GLY A 74 8.32 1.45 12.53
C GLY A 74 8.83 1.48 13.98
N PRO A 75 10.00 0.91 14.27
CA PRO A 75 10.50 0.77 15.64
C PRO A 75 10.49 2.12 16.35
N SER A 76 9.55 2.26 17.29
CA SER A 76 9.41 3.46 18.12
C SER A 76 10.66 3.61 18.96
N ARG A 77 11.27 4.79 18.89
CA ARG A 77 12.47 5.16 19.64
C ARG A 77 12.10 5.94 20.89
#